data_AF-A0A1I2AKL3-F1
#
_entry.id   AF-A0A1I2AKL3-F1
#
_cell.length_a   1.000
_cell.length_b   1.000
_cell.length_c   1.000
_cell.angle_alpha   90.00
_cell.angle_beta   90.00
_cell.angle_gamma   90.00
#
_symmetry.space_group_name_H-M   'P 1'
#
loop_
_entity.id
_entity.type
_entity.pdbx_description
1 polymer ?
#
loop_
_entity_poly.entity_id
_entity_poly.type
_entity_poly.pdbx_seq_one_letter_code
_entity_poly.pdbx_strand_id
1 'polypeptide(L)'
;MLPAMMAGMTLSTRFTRMFGMRHPIALAPMGGSAGGELAAAVSRGGGLGLVGGGSGERAWLARELPIAAGSGLPWGVGFLCWAAEVAAVERALEYGPAAVMLSFGDPAPFVGLVRDAGAAVIVQVTDVAEARRAVAVGADVIVAQGTESGGHGARRGRSTLPFVPVVADLAAPIPVLAVGGIADGRGVAAALALGAEGALIGTRFQATAEALADPAAVESIVRGSGQDTERTSVLDIARESPWPRTYTARTLGHPYLDRWRGREAELAADPGARAEYRADVARGAARCRCFRCGPVRPSISSPMCRARRTSSARWPRRRKKPSAGRGGPASTDGAEPRPGVPGPGFADRWQDTCGRGECRQARTARAAGAAGSPSAADSPYAAGNRTRTAARHGRGGKGAIR
;
A
#
# COMPACT_ATOMS: atom_id res chain seq x y z
N MET A 1 -1.85 -13.88 30.74
CA MET A 1 -1.98 -14.31 29.33
C MET A 1 -1.26 -13.41 28.32
N LEU A 2 -1.11 -12.09 28.55
CA LEU A 2 -0.31 -11.19 27.70
C LEU A 2 1.16 -11.62 27.41
N PRO A 3 1.94 -12.19 28.35
CA PRO A 3 3.36 -12.44 28.13
C PRO A 3 3.63 -13.48 27.02
N ALA A 4 2.73 -14.46 26.86
CA ALA A 4 2.89 -15.53 25.87
C ALA A 4 2.57 -15.07 24.44
N MET A 5 1.71 -14.05 24.26
CA MET A 5 1.48 -13.45 22.93
C MET A 5 2.60 -12.49 22.52
N MET A 6 3.27 -11.86 23.48
CA MET A 6 4.42 -10.99 23.22
C MET A 6 5.69 -11.78 22.83
N ALA A 7 5.82 -13.02 23.29
CA ALA A 7 7.00 -13.87 23.05
C ALA A 7 7.24 -14.27 21.58
N GLY A 8 6.31 -13.96 20.66
CA GLY A 8 6.45 -14.20 19.21
C GLY A 8 6.56 -12.95 18.34
N MET A 9 6.58 -11.75 18.91
CA MET A 9 6.68 -10.49 18.14
C MET A 9 8.13 -10.16 17.80
N THR A 10 8.56 -10.46 16.57
CA THR A 10 9.93 -10.18 16.10
C THR A 10 10.23 -8.68 15.88
N LEU A 11 9.20 -7.82 15.77
CA LEU A 11 9.30 -6.36 15.68
C LEU A 11 8.14 -5.72 16.48
N SER A 12 8.46 -4.96 17.55
CA SER A 12 7.47 -4.35 18.46
C SER A 12 7.48 -2.83 18.38
N THR A 13 6.39 -2.24 17.87
CA THR A 13 6.12 -0.79 17.84
C THR A 13 4.88 -0.46 18.68
N ARG A 14 4.62 0.82 18.95
CA ARG A 14 3.36 1.27 19.59
C ARG A 14 2.16 0.83 18.77
N PHE A 15 2.26 0.92 17.44
CA PHE A 15 1.23 0.44 16.52
C PHE A 15 0.96 -1.06 16.66
N THR A 16 1.99 -1.92 16.68
CA THR A 16 1.77 -3.37 16.84
C THR A 16 1.18 -3.71 18.20
N ARG A 17 1.61 -3.02 19.26
CA ARG A 17 1.08 -3.23 20.62
C ARG A 17 -0.38 -2.80 20.75
N MET A 18 -0.76 -1.70 20.12
CA MET A 18 -2.12 -1.15 20.14
C MET A 18 -3.18 -2.15 19.67
N PHE A 19 -2.87 -2.92 18.61
CA PHE A 19 -3.81 -3.89 18.04
C PHE A 19 -3.40 -5.36 18.25
N GLY A 20 -2.38 -5.64 19.08
CA GLY A 20 -1.91 -7.01 19.32
C GLY A 20 -1.40 -7.74 18.07
N MET A 21 -0.78 -7.01 17.14
CA MET A 21 -0.33 -7.53 15.85
C MET A 21 1.10 -8.07 15.90
N ARG A 22 1.41 -9.00 14.99
CA ARG A 22 2.76 -9.58 14.83
C ARG A 22 3.65 -8.75 13.91
N HIS A 23 3.05 -8.07 12.94
CA HIS A 23 3.76 -7.31 11.93
C HIS A 23 3.29 -5.86 11.90
N PRO A 24 4.18 -4.88 11.77
CA PRO A 24 3.82 -3.47 11.66
C PRO A 24 3.31 -3.14 10.24
N ILE A 25 2.32 -3.90 9.79
CA ILE A 25 1.75 -3.86 8.43
C ILE A 25 0.25 -3.70 8.55
N ALA A 26 -0.30 -2.72 7.85
CA ALA A 26 -1.72 -2.51 7.68
C ALA A 26 -2.11 -2.58 6.20
N LEU A 27 -3.32 -3.05 5.92
CA LEU A 27 -3.94 -3.02 4.59
C LEU A 27 -4.60 -1.67 4.34
N ALA A 28 -4.30 -1.01 3.22
CA ALA A 28 -5.02 0.20 2.84
C ALA A 28 -6.50 -0.10 2.53
N PRO A 29 -7.45 0.69 3.06
CA PRO A 29 -8.88 0.53 2.78
C PRO A 29 -9.24 1.02 1.36
N MET A 30 -8.96 0.19 0.36
CA MET A 30 -9.18 0.49 -1.06
C MET A 30 -10.63 0.18 -1.48
N GLY A 31 -11.45 1.21 -1.68
CA GLY A 31 -12.86 1.04 -2.09
C GLY A 31 -13.01 0.15 -3.33
N GLY A 32 -13.88 -0.85 -3.25
CA GLY A 32 -14.12 -1.82 -4.33
C GLY A 32 -13.09 -2.94 -4.47
N SER A 33 -11.88 -2.82 -3.89
CA SER A 33 -10.83 -3.85 -3.97
C SER A 33 -10.55 -4.53 -2.62
N ALA A 34 -10.56 -3.77 -1.52
CA ALA A 34 -10.35 -4.27 -0.17
C ALA A 34 -11.69 -4.65 0.48
N GLY A 35 -12.18 -5.84 0.15
CA GLY A 35 -13.34 -6.45 0.78
C GLY A 35 -13.02 -7.10 2.14
N GLY A 36 -14.03 -7.70 2.75
CA GLY A 36 -13.96 -8.36 4.04
C GLY A 36 -13.01 -9.56 4.05
N GLU A 37 -12.96 -10.35 2.97
CA GLU A 37 -12.04 -11.49 2.86
C GLU A 37 -10.57 -11.05 2.87
N LEU A 38 -10.23 -9.98 2.14
CA LEU A 38 -8.88 -9.43 2.13
C LEU A 38 -8.49 -8.88 3.51
N ALA A 39 -9.39 -8.11 4.14
CA ALA A 39 -9.16 -7.59 5.48
C ALA A 39 -8.94 -8.74 6.49
N ALA A 40 -9.83 -9.74 6.51
CA ALA A 40 -9.72 -10.89 7.38
C ALA A 40 -8.42 -11.69 7.13
N ALA A 41 -8.02 -11.86 5.86
CA ALA A 41 -6.77 -12.54 5.51
C ALA A 41 -5.54 -11.80 6.03
N VAL A 42 -5.50 -10.47 5.93
CA VAL A 42 -4.41 -9.65 6.49
C VAL A 42 -4.36 -9.73 8.01
N SER A 43 -5.52 -9.68 8.68
CA SER A 43 -5.59 -9.85 10.14
C SER A 43 -5.10 -11.23 10.58
N ARG A 44 -5.51 -12.32 9.90
CA ARG A 44 -4.96 -13.67 10.12
C ARG A 44 -3.45 -13.75 9.86
N GLY A 45 -2.98 -13.00 8.85
CA GLY A 45 -1.57 -12.83 8.53
C GLY A 45 -0.76 -12.12 9.62
N GLY A 46 -1.41 -11.50 10.60
CA GLY A 46 -0.76 -10.83 11.74
C GLY A 46 -0.53 -9.33 11.54
N GLY A 47 -1.16 -8.70 10.54
CA GLY A 47 -1.24 -7.24 10.39
C GLY A 47 -2.64 -6.70 10.73
N LEU A 48 -2.92 -5.44 10.41
CA LEU A 48 -4.26 -4.84 10.51
C LEU A 48 -4.95 -4.86 9.15
N GLY A 49 -5.97 -5.70 9.00
CA GLY A 49 -6.84 -5.66 7.82
C GLY A 49 -7.86 -4.54 7.89
N LEU A 50 -7.96 -3.69 6.86
CA LEU A 50 -9.02 -2.68 6.75
C LEU A 50 -9.89 -2.87 5.51
N VAL A 51 -11.21 -2.86 5.69
CA VAL A 51 -12.20 -2.85 4.61
C VAL A 51 -12.29 -1.45 4.00
N GLY A 52 -12.35 -1.37 2.68
CA GLY A 52 -12.55 -0.12 1.94
C GLY A 52 -14.01 0.33 1.98
N GLY A 53 -14.42 1.09 3.00
CA GLY A 53 -15.78 1.61 3.16
C GLY A 53 -16.15 2.75 2.21
N GLY A 54 -15.17 3.50 1.70
CA GLY A 54 -15.38 4.51 0.66
C GLY A 54 -16.32 5.63 1.12
N SER A 55 -17.39 5.88 0.35
CA SER A 55 -18.47 6.81 0.70
C SER A 55 -19.53 6.22 1.63
N GLY A 56 -19.42 4.92 1.98
CA GLY A 56 -20.35 4.28 2.90
C GLY A 56 -21.59 3.67 2.25
N GLU A 57 -21.47 3.21 1.00
CA GLU A 57 -22.54 2.53 0.27
C GLU A 57 -23.14 1.38 1.09
N ARG A 58 -24.44 1.47 1.43
CA ARG A 58 -25.13 0.55 2.36
C ARG A 58 -24.95 -0.92 1.98
N ALA A 59 -25.15 -1.25 0.70
CA ALA A 59 -25.06 -2.62 0.20
C ALA A 59 -23.62 -3.17 0.22
N TRP A 60 -22.62 -2.30 0.13
CA TRP A 60 -21.22 -2.69 0.26
C TRP A 60 -20.89 -3.02 1.72
N LEU A 61 -21.20 -2.11 2.64
CA LEU A 61 -20.93 -2.31 4.07
C LEU A 61 -21.64 -3.56 4.62
N ALA A 62 -22.93 -3.73 4.31
CA ALA A 62 -23.70 -4.89 4.75
C ALA A 62 -23.18 -6.24 4.23
N ARG A 63 -22.46 -6.23 3.10
CA ARG A 63 -21.88 -7.45 2.51
C ARG A 63 -20.49 -7.74 3.07
N GLU A 64 -19.64 -6.73 3.21
CA GLU A 64 -18.21 -6.92 3.47
C GLU A 64 -17.85 -6.88 4.96
N LEU A 65 -18.52 -6.05 5.78
CA LEU A 65 -18.18 -5.92 7.20
C LEU A 65 -18.42 -7.20 8.02
N PRO A 66 -19.51 -7.98 7.82
CA PRO A 66 -19.70 -9.24 8.54
C PRO A 66 -18.58 -10.26 8.29
N ILE A 67 -18.00 -10.25 7.07
CA ILE A 67 -16.91 -11.16 6.69
C ILE A 67 -15.63 -10.81 7.46
N ALA A 68 -15.29 -9.52 7.53
CA ALA A 68 -14.13 -9.06 8.30
C ALA A 68 -14.31 -9.34 9.81
N ALA A 69 -15.49 -9.02 10.36
CA ALA A 69 -15.82 -9.26 11.76
C ALA A 69 -15.80 -10.75 12.13
N GLY A 70 -16.25 -11.62 11.21
CA GLY A 70 -16.23 -13.08 11.39
C GLY A 70 -14.84 -13.69 11.54
N SER A 71 -13.76 -12.94 11.30
CA SER A 71 -12.40 -13.40 11.55
C SER A 71 -12.06 -13.59 13.03
N GLY A 72 -12.78 -12.91 13.93
CA GLY A 72 -12.49 -12.91 15.37
C GLY A 72 -11.16 -12.25 15.75
N LEU A 73 -10.54 -11.51 14.82
CA LEU A 73 -9.27 -10.81 15.01
C LEU A 73 -9.48 -9.29 14.81
N PRO A 74 -8.57 -8.44 15.35
CA PRO A 74 -8.62 -7.00 15.10
C PRO A 74 -8.64 -6.69 13.60
N TRP A 75 -9.63 -5.88 13.21
CA TRP A 75 -9.85 -5.44 11.84
C TRP A 75 -10.35 -3.98 11.87
N GLY A 76 -10.33 -3.29 10.73
CA GLY A 76 -10.83 -1.92 10.63
C GLY A 76 -11.59 -1.64 9.35
N VAL A 77 -12.03 -0.40 9.20
CA VAL A 77 -12.74 0.09 8.02
C VAL A 77 -12.32 1.52 7.70
N GLY A 78 -12.18 1.86 6.43
CA GLY A 78 -11.79 3.20 6.00
C GLY A 78 -12.87 3.96 5.25
N PHE A 79 -13.00 5.26 5.51
CA PHE A 79 -13.97 6.17 4.90
C PHE A 79 -13.31 7.42 4.30
N LEU A 80 -13.96 7.96 3.27
CA LEU A 80 -13.62 9.24 2.66
C LEU A 80 -14.37 10.36 3.39
N CYS A 81 -13.70 11.20 4.18
CA CYS A 81 -14.38 12.20 5.01
C CYS A 81 -15.17 13.23 4.20
N TRP A 82 -14.73 13.56 2.99
CA TRP A 82 -15.47 14.47 2.10
C TRP A 82 -16.76 13.86 1.51
N ALA A 83 -16.95 12.55 1.59
CA ALA A 83 -18.06 11.84 0.94
C ALA A 83 -18.92 10.99 1.89
N ALA A 84 -18.36 10.54 3.00
CA ALA A 84 -19.04 9.66 3.93
C ALA A 84 -20.04 10.41 4.79
N GLU A 85 -21.22 9.83 4.98
CA GLU A 85 -22.20 10.29 5.94
C GLU A 85 -21.89 9.73 7.33
N VAL A 86 -22.20 10.48 8.39
CA VAL A 86 -22.07 10.02 9.79
C VAL A 86 -22.81 8.69 9.99
N ALA A 87 -24.02 8.57 9.45
CA ALA A 87 -24.82 7.35 9.51
C ALA A 87 -24.15 6.13 8.84
N ALA A 88 -23.23 6.32 7.89
CA ALA A 88 -22.47 5.22 7.33
C ALA A 88 -21.37 4.73 8.27
N VAL A 89 -20.73 5.64 8.99
CA VAL A 89 -19.72 5.31 10.01
C VAL A 89 -20.40 4.62 11.19
N GLU A 90 -21.53 5.13 11.68
CA GLU A 90 -22.34 4.52 12.76
C GLU A 90 -22.66 3.05 12.44
N ARG A 91 -23.22 2.79 11.25
CA ARG A 91 -23.53 1.44 10.79
C ARG A 91 -22.33 0.52 10.74
N ALA A 92 -21.14 1.05 10.43
CA ALA A 92 -19.95 0.24 10.42
C ALA A 92 -19.44 -0.08 11.83
N LEU A 93 -19.63 0.83 12.78
CA LEU A 93 -19.29 0.64 14.20
C LEU A 93 -20.16 -0.43 14.86
N GLU A 94 -21.39 -0.66 14.40
CA GLU A 94 -22.25 -1.76 14.86
C GLU A 94 -21.59 -3.15 14.72
N TYR A 95 -20.61 -3.31 13.82
CA TYR A 95 -19.86 -4.56 13.62
C TYR A 95 -18.62 -4.68 14.52
N GLY A 96 -18.35 -3.71 15.38
CA GLY A 96 -17.22 -3.71 16.31
C GLY A 96 -15.83 -3.74 15.66
N PRO A 97 -15.50 -2.84 14.72
CA PRO A 97 -14.14 -2.72 14.20
C PRO A 97 -13.20 -2.23 15.31
N ALA A 98 -11.95 -2.70 15.30
CA ALA A 98 -10.91 -2.22 16.21
C ALA A 98 -10.39 -0.82 15.83
N ALA A 99 -10.54 -0.42 14.56
CA ALA A 99 -10.10 0.88 14.06
C ALA A 99 -10.98 1.40 12.92
N VAL A 100 -11.13 2.73 12.87
CA VAL A 100 -11.70 3.43 11.72
C VAL A 100 -10.65 4.37 11.13
N MET A 101 -10.41 4.24 9.82
CA MET A 101 -9.48 5.09 9.09
C MET A 101 -10.23 6.20 8.33
N LEU A 102 -9.96 7.44 8.70
CA LEU A 102 -10.55 8.64 8.14
C LEU A 102 -9.56 9.26 7.15
N SER A 103 -9.93 9.30 5.87
CA SER A 103 -9.06 9.79 4.79
C SER A 103 -9.73 10.92 4.01
N PHE A 104 -8.97 11.95 3.66
CA PHE A 104 -9.35 13.03 2.74
C PHE A 104 -10.59 13.84 3.19
N GLY A 105 -10.39 15.12 3.51
CA GLY A 105 -11.44 15.99 4.06
C GLY A 105 -11.29 16.21 5.56
N ASP A 106 -12.35 16.70 6.21
CA ASP A 106 -12.35 16.98 7.66
C ASP A 106 -12.73 15.73 8.48
N PRO A 107 -11.82 15.18 9.31
CA PRO A 107 -12.14 14.03 10.14
C PRO A 107 -12.97 14.39 11.38
N ALA A 108 -13.00 15.65 11.81
CA ALA A 108 -13.55 16.07 13.11
C ALA A 108 -14.99 15.57 13.38
N PRO A 109 -15.93 15.56 12.42
CA PRO A 109 -17.30 15.08 12.65
C PRO A 109 -17.40 13.61 13.07
N PHE A 110 -16.39 12.79 12.75
CA PHE A 110 -16.43 11.34 12.99
C PHE A 110 -15.63 10.91 14.22
N VAL A 111 -14.70 11.74 14.71
CA VAL A 111 -13.75 11.36 15.77
C VAL A 111 -14.46 10.96 17.07
N GLY A 112 -15.42 11.78 17.54
CA GLY A 112 -16.16 11.50 18.77
C GLY A 112 -16.90 10.16 18.67
N LEU A 113 -17.67 10.00 17.59
CA LEU A 113 -18.42 8.78 17.30
C LEU A 113 -17.54 7.51 17.31
N VAL A 114 -16.39 7.54 16.64
CA VAL A 114 -15.47 6.39 16.56
C VAL A 114 -14.91 6.05 17.93
N ARG A 115 -14.54 7.06 18.74
CA ARG A 115 -14.02 6.86 20.10
C ARG A 115 -15.08 6.34 21.06
N ASP A 116 -16.30 6.85 20.99
CA ASP A 116 -17.41 6.42 21.84
C ASP A 116 -17.76 4.94 21.61
N ALA A 117 -17.54 4.44 20.39
CA ALA A 117 -17.66 3.02 20.04
C ALA A 117 -16.44 2.17 20.47
N GLY A 118 -15.41 2.76 21.07
CA GLY A 118 -14.20 2.07 21.53
C GLY A 118 -13.22 1.69 20.42
N ALA A 119 -13.36 2.24 19.21
CA ALA A 119 -12.46 2.00 18.10
C ALA A 119 -11.35 3.06 18.04
N ALA A 120 -10.16 2.67 17.56
CA ALA A 120 -9.06 3.61 17.35
C ALA A 120 -9.30 4.50 16.11
N VAL A 121 -8.95 5.78 16.23
CA VAL A 121 -9.06 6.77 15.15
C VAL A 121 -7.75 6.84 14.38
N ILE A 122 -7.75 6.35 13.14
CA ILE A 122 -6.63 6.46 12.22
C ILE A 122 -6.90 7.60 11.24
N VAL A 123 -5.99 8.58 11.10
CA VAL A 123 -6.19 9.71 10.17
C VAL A 123 -5.12 9.68 9.08
N GLN A 124 -5.54 9.66 7.81
CA GLN A 124 -4.62 9.80 6.68
C GLN A 124 -4.36 11.27 6.34
N VAL A 125 -3.09 11.59 6.12
CA VAL A 125 -2.63 12.93 5.80
C VAL A 125 -1.73 12.90 4.58
N THR A 126 -1.83 13.96 3.77
CA THR A 126 -1.15 14.12 2.48
C THR A 126 -0.27 15.37 2.44
N ASP A 127 -0.40 16.23 3.47
CA ASP A 127 0.47 17.37 3.71
C ASP A 127 0.66 17.65 5.22
N VAL A 128 1.50 18.63 5.53
CA VAL A 128 1.83 19.01 6.92
C VAL A 128 0.65 19.69 7.64
N ALA A 129 -0.23 20.38 6.92
CA ALA A 129 -1.38 21.03 7.52
C ALA A 129 -2.43 20.00 7.96
N GLU A 130 -2.66 18.97 7.15
CA GLU A 130 -3.44 17.78 7.49
C GLU A 130 -2.82 17.04 8.67
N ALA A 131 -1.49 16.88 8.72
CA ALA A 131 -0.80 16.29 9.88
C ALA A 131 -1.07 17.06 11.20
N ARG A 132 -0.99 18.39 11.17
CA ARG A 132 -1.32 19.22 12.34
C ARG A 132 -2.78 19.07 12.77
N ARG A 133 -3.70 19.01 11.81
CA ARG A 133 -5.13 18.77 12.10
C ARG A 133 -5.35 17.39 12.71
N ALA A 134 -4.69 16.36 12.18
CA ALA A 134 -4.78 14.99 12.70
C ALA A 134 -4.32 14.91 14.17
N VAL A 135 -3.24 15.61 14.54
CA VAL A 135 -2.81 15.75 15.94
C VAL A 135 -3.86 16.50 16.77
N ALA A 136 -4.37 17.62 16.27
CA ALA A 136 -5.33 18.46 17.00
C ALA A 136 -6.66 17.75 17.29
N VAL A 137 -7.15 16.91 16.38
CA VAL A 137 -8.34 16.08 16.63
C VAL A 137 -8.04 14.85 17.50
N GLY A 138 -6.76 14.58 17.77
CA GLY A 138 -6.27 13.48 18.59
C GLY A 138 -6.33 12.12 17.89
N ALA A 139 -5.84 12.01 16.66
CA ALA A 139 -5.67 10.72 16.01
C ALA A 139 -4.84 9.76 16.90
N ASP A 140 -5.25 8.49 16.99
CA ASP A 140 -4.49 7.44 17.67
C ASP A 140 -3.34 6.92 16.80
N VAL A 141 -3.52 7.00 15.47
CA VAL A 141 -2.51 6.67 14.45
C VAL A 141 -2.61 7.67 13.30
N ILE A 142 -1.48 8.14 12.78
CA ILE A 142 -1.45 9.00 11.59
C ILE A 142 -0.84 8.23 10.42
N VAL A 143 -1.47 8.28 9.25
CA VAL A 143 -0.94 7.67 8.02
C VAL A 143 -0.39 8.77 7.13
N ALA A 144 0.93 8.80 6.92
CA ALA A 144 1.60 9.78 6.07
C ALA A 144 1.69 9.28 4.62
N GLN A 145 0.82 9.80 3.74
CA GLN A 145 0.71 9.37 2.36
C GLN A 145 1.66 10.10 1.42
N GLY A 146 2.65 9.35 0.92
CA GLY A 146 3.53 9.79 -0.15
C GLY A 146 2.86 9.73 -1.53
N THR A 147 3.31 10.62 -2.43
CA THR A 147 2.85 10.71 -3.83
C THR A 147 3.15 9.48 -4.70
N GLU A 148 3.80 8.46 -4.19
CA GLU A 148 4.04 7.18 -4.85
C GLU A 148 2.84 6.23 -4.68
N SER A 149 1.90 6.56 -3.82
CA SER A 149 0.67 5.78 -3.59
C SER A 149 -0.18 5.70 -4.87
N GLY A 150 -0.80 4.54 -5.10
CA GLY A 150 -1.83 4.38 -6.13
C GLY A 150 -3.17 5.00 -5.68
N GLY A 151 -4.06 5.29 -6.64
CA GLY A 151 -5.34 5.92 -6.35
C GLY A 151 -5.18 7.40 -5.96
N HIS A 152 -6.19 7.95 -5.28
CA HIS A 152 -6.21 9.36 -4.90
C HIS A 152 -5.16 9.71 -3.85
N GLY A 153 -4.54 10.88 -4.05
CA GLY A 153 -3.60 11.51 -3.12
C GLY A 153 -3.37 12.97 -3.48
N ALA A 154 -2.62 13.70 -2.67
CA ALA A 154 -2.38 15.13 -2.91
C ALA A 154 -1.76 15.38 -4.29
N ARG A 155 -2.40 16.29 -5.05
CA ARG A 155 -1.90 16.76 -6.35
C ARG A 155 -0.51 17.40 -6.23
N ARG A 156 -0.28 18.12 -5.13
CA ARG A 156 1.01 18.75 -4.78
C ARG A 156 1.55 18.17 -3.46
N GLY A 157 1.52 16.84 -3.34
CA GLY A 157 2.08 16.14 -2.18
C GLY A 157 3.60 16.02 -2.21
N ARG A 158 4.14 15.39 -1.17
CA ARG A 158 5.56 15.00 -1.08
C ARG A 158 5.71 13.49 -1.27
N SER A 159 6.88 13.06 -1.71
CA SER A 159 7.28 11.66 -1.71
C SER A 159 7.32 11.06 -0.30
N THR A 160 7.13 9.74 -0.16
CA THR A 160 7.15 9.03 1.12
C THR A 160 8.43 9.31 1.90
N LEU A 161 9.59 9.21 1.24
CA LEU A 161 10.90 9.37 1.87
C LEU A 161 11.08 10.72 2.60
N PRO A 162 10.83 11.89 1.97
CA PRO A 162 10.91 13.19 2.66
C PRO A 162 9.68 13.54 3.51
N PHE A 163 8.54 12.86 3.34
CA PHE A 163 7.32 13.22 4.04
C PHE A 163 7.18 12.53 5.40
N VAL A 164 7.42 11.21 5.46
CA VAL A 164 7.29 10.40 6.66
C VAL A 164 8.05 10.96 7.87
N PRO A 165 9.35 11.29 7.79
CA PRO A 165 10.09 11.77 8.97
C PRO A 165 9.52 13.10 9.51
N VAL A 166 9.12 14.01 8.62
CA VAL A 166 8.51 15.29 9.01
C VAL A 166 7.20 15.07 9.78
N VAL A 167 6.39 14.11 9.37
CA VAL A 167 5.13 13.78 10.07
C VAL A 167 5.41 13.05 11.37
N ALA A 168 6.37 12.11 11.40
CA ALA A 168 6.76 11.39 12.60
C ALA A 168 7.23 12.32 13.72
N ASP A 169 8.12 13.27 13.40
CA ASP A 169 8.62 14.26 14.37
C ASP A 169 7.51 15.19 14.86
N LEU A 170 6.62 15.61 13.95
CA LEU A 170 5.51 16.50 14.28
C LEU A 170 4.44 15.84 15.15
N ALA A 171 4.17 14.55 14.92
CA ALA A 171 3.09 13.81 15.54
C ALA A 171 3.48 13.13 16.86
N ALA A 172 4.77 13.07 17.20
CA ALA A 172 5.25 12.37 18.38
C ALA A 172 4.49 12.82 19.64
N PRO A 173 3.97 11.88 20.48
CA PRO A 173 4.25 10.44 20.47
C PRO A 173 3.28 9.56 19.64
N ILE A 174 2.36 10.12 18.85
CA ILE A 174 1.38 9.36 18.08
C ILE A 174 2.10 8.51 17.01
N PRO A 175 1.83 7.19 16.91
CA PRO A 175 2.45 6.34 15.90
C PRO A 175 2.08 6.79 14.48
N VAL A 176 3.09 6.86 13.61
CA VAL A 176 2.93 7.17 12.19
C VAL A 176 3.11 5.92 11.34
N LEU A 177 2.24 5.68 10.37
CA LEU A 177 2.43 4.67 9.32
C LEU A 177 2.85 5.34 8.02
N ALA A 178 3.87 4.78 7.37
CA ALA A 178 4.26 5.20 6.02
C ALA A 178 3.35 4.54 4.96
N VAL A 179 2.95 5.29 3.94
CA VAL A 179 2.30 4.72 2.74
C VAL A 179 2.80 5.38 1.47
N GLY A 180 2.90 4.58 0.41
CA GLY A 180 3.40 4.99 -0.90
C GLY A 180 4.73 4.34 -1.24
N GLY A 181 4.77 3.55 -2.31
CA GLY A 181 5.99 2.89 -2.79
C GLY A 181 6.46 1.66 -1.99
N ILE A 182 5.72 1.22 -0.97
CA ILE A 182 6.09 0.08 -0.12
C ILE A 182 5.43 -1.20 -0.65
N ALA A 183 6.24 -2.17 -1.08
CA ALA A 183 5.76 -3.44 -1.66
C ALA A 183 6.47 -4.69 -1.15
N ASP A 184 7.57 -4.54 -0.40
CA ASP A 184 8.36 -5.63 0.14
C ASP A 184 9.00 -5.25 1.49
N GLY A 185 9.78 -6.18 2.07
CA GLY A 185 10.43 -5.98 3.36
C GLY A 185 11.45 -4.83 3.39
N ARG A 186 12.07 -4.47 2.25
CA ARG A 186 13.00 -3.33 2.19
C ARG A 186 12.25 -2.02 2.38
N GLY A 187 11.09 -1.88 1.76
CA GLY A 187 10.21 -0.73 1.95
C GLY A 187 9.71 -0.59 3.39
N VAL A 188 9.36 -1.71 4.03
CA VAL A 188 8.97 -1.72 5.45
C VAL A 188 10.15 -1.32 6.34
N ALA A 189 11.34 -1.88 6.11
CA ALA A 189 12.54 -1.50 6.87
C ALA A 189 12.89 -0.01 6.71
N ALA A 190 12.79 0.53 5.48
CA ALA A 190 12.99 1.95 5.22
C ALA A 190 11.96 2.82 5.95
N ALA A 191 10.68 2.43 5.97
CA ALA A 191 9.66 3.16 6.72
C ALA A 191 9.98 3.24 8.22
N LEU A 192 10.40 2.12 8.82
CA LEU A 192 10.82 2.08 10.23
C LEU A 192 12.05 2.97 10.49
N ALA A 193 13.03 2.94 9.58
CA ALA A 193 14.22 3.80 9.68
C ALA A 193 13.90 5.31 9.55
N LEU A 194 12.83 5.67 8.84
CA LEU A 194 12.33 7.04 8.73
C LEU A 194 11.53 7.51 9.96
N GLY A 195 11.39 6.68 10.99
CA GLY A 195 10.64 7.00 12.21
C GLY A 195 9.17 6.60 12.19
N ALA A 196 8.69 5.95 11.12
CA ALA A 196 7.37 5.32 11.15
C ALA A 196 7.36 4.09 12.07
N GLU A 197 6.19 3.72 12.56
CA GLU A 197 5.96 2.54 13.40
C GLU A 197 5.25 1.42 12.67
N GLY A 198 5.14 1.56 11.35
CA GLY A 198 4.71 0.56 10.42
C GLY A 198 4.46 1.11 9.03
N ALA A 199 3.89 0.27 8.18
CA ALA A 199 3.54 0.60 6.82
C ALA A 199 2.08 0.26 6.54
N LEU A 200 1.38 1.17 5.87
CA LEU A 200 0.09 0.89 5.24
C LEU A 200 0.36 0.56 3.77
N ILE A 201 -0.14 -0.58 3.30
CA ILE A 201 0.18 -1.12 1.97
C ILE A 201 -1.12 -1.27 1.16
N GLY A 202 -1.12 -0.72 -0.06
CA GLY A 202 -2.27 -0.76 -0.99
C GLY A 202 -2.04 -1.70 -2.18
N THR A 203 -1.48 -1.16 -3.27
CA THR A 203 -1.32 -1.85 -4.58
C THR A 203 -0.79 -3.28 -4.49
N ARG A 204 0.13 -3.58 -3.57
CA ARG A 204 0.68 -4.93 -3.38
C ARG A 204 -0.36 -5.95 -2.92
N PHE A 205 -1.27 -5.55 -2.02
CA PHE A 205 -2.37 -6.39 -1.53
C PHE A 205 -3.50 -6.52 -2.55
N GLN A 206 -3.65 -5.54 -3.45
CA GLN A 206 -4.63 -5.63 -4.52
C GLN A 206 -4.35 -6.78 -5.50
N ALA A 207 -3.10 -7.23 -5.59
CA ALA A 207 -2.68 -8.36 -6.41
C ALA A 207 -2.67 -9.71 -5.67
N THR A 208 -3.49 -9.87 -4.63
CA THR A 208 -3.69 -11.16 -3.94
C THR A 208 -5.02 -11.80 -4.31
N ALA A 209 -5.19 -13.09 -3.97
CA ALA A 209 -6.38 -13.87 -4.34
C ALA A 209 -7.64 -13.44 -3.57
N GLU A 210 -7.48 -12.82 -2.40
CA GLU A 210 -8.56 -12.39 -1.53
C GLU A 210 -9.10 -10.98 -1.89
N ALA A 211 -8.37 -10.25 -2.74
CA ALA A 211 -8.81 -8.94 -3.20
C ALA A 211 -9.96 -9.05 -4.21
N LEU A 212 -10.91 -8.13 -4.15
CA LEU A 212 -12.05 -8.05 -5.07
C LEU A 212 -11.71 -7.30 -6.37
N ALA A 213 -10.42 -7.14 -6.67
CA ALA A 213 -9.97 -6.45 -7.87
C ALA A 213 -10.26 -7.25 -9.14
N ASP A 214 -10.60 -6.54 -10.21
CA ASP A 214 -10.80 -7.16 -11.52
C ASP A 214 -9.53 -7.91 -11.97
N PRO A 215 -9.62 -9.18 -12.44
CA PRO A 215 -8.45 -9.95 -12.84
C PRO A 215 -7.59 -9.28 -13.91
N ALA A 216 -8.17 -8.52 -14.85
CA ALA A 216 -7.41 -7.78 -15.85
C ALA A 216 -6.69 -6.57 -15.25
N ALA A 217 -7.25 -5.96 -14.21
CA ALA A 217 -6.56 -4.94 -13.42
C ALA A 217 -5.39 -5.55 -12.64
N VAL A 218 -5.56 -6.72 -12.01
CA VAL A 218 -4.49 -7.45 -11.33
C VAL A 218 -3.37 -7.82 -12.30
N GLU A 219 -3.69 -8.37 -13.47
CA GLU A 219 -2.72 -8.68 -14.51
C GLU A 219 -1.95 -7.44 -14.96
N SER A 220 -2.62 -6.29 -15.08
CA SER A 220 -1.99 -5.02 -15.41
C SER A 220 -1.06 -4.51 -14.31
N ILE A 221 -1.41 -4.70 -13.03
CA ILE A 221 -0.52 -4.37 -11.90
C ILE A 221 0.72 -5.23 -11.93
N VAL A 222 0.57 -6.54 -12.15
CA VAL A 222 1.67 -7.51 -12.14
C VAL A 222 2.63 -7.29 -13.30
N ARG A 223 2.12 -6.94 -14.49
CA ARG A 223 2.96 -6.66 -15.67
C ARG A 223 3.52 -5.24 -15.72
N GLY A 224 2.85 -4.29 -15.06
CA GLY A 224 3.24 -2.89 -15.06
C GLY A 224 4.46 -2.62 -14.20
N SER A 225 5.11 -1.50 -14.48
CA SER A 225 6.21 -0.93 -13.71
C SER A 225 5.81 0.40 -13.10
N GLY A 226 6.63 0.92 -12.18
CA GLY A 226 6.42 2.26 -11.61
C GLY A 226 6.45 3.39 -12.66
N GLN A 227 7.13 3.18 -13.80
CA GLN A 227 7.21 4.16 -14.89
C GLN A 227 5.93 4.20 -15.73
N ASP A 228 5.13 3.15 -15.69
CA ASP A 228 3.87 3.05 -16.44
C ASP A 228 2.72 3.77 -15.72
N THR A 229 3.02 4.62 -14.74
CA THR A 229 2.01 5.27 -13.92
C THR A 229 2.11 6.77 -14.05
N GLU A 230 0.96 7.40 -13.85
CA GLU A 230 0.86 8.84 -13.90
C GLU A 230 -0.22 9.34 -12.95
N ARG A 231 -0.12 10.62 -12.58
CA ARG A 231 -1.10 11.30 -11.74
C ARG A 231 -1.95 12.24 -12.59
N THR A 232 -3.25 12.09 -12.49
CA THR A 232 -4.20 12.79 -13.36
C THR A 232 -5.58 12.91 -12.72
N SER A 233 -6.36 13.91 -13.16
CA SER A 233 -7.79 14.04 -12.88
C SER A 233 -8.68 13.58 -14.04
N VAL A 234 -8.10 13.16 -15.17
CA VAL A 234 -8.85 12.81 -16.40
C VAL A 234 -9.92 11.76 -16.11
N LEU A 235 -9.61 10.74 -15.31
CA LEU A 235 -10.56 9.66 -15.02
C LEU A 235 -11.65 10.09 -14.06
N ASP A 236 -11.37 11.01 -13.15
CA ASP A 236 -12.40 11.60 -12.29
C ASP A 236 -13.39 12.41 -13.13
N ILE A 237 -12.89 13.20 -14.09
CA ILE A 237 -13.73 13.96 -15.02
C ILE A 237 -14.55 13.01 -15.91
N ALA A 238 -13.92 11.97 -16.47
CA ALA A 238 -14.60 10.97 -17.31
C ALA A 238 -15.73 10.24 -16.57
N ARG A 239 -15.52 9.96 -15.28
CA ARG A 239 -16.46 9.26 -14.41
C ARG A 239 -17.45 10.18 -13.72
N GLU A 240 -17.30 11.50 -13.90
CA GLU A 240 -18.05 12.50 -13.14
C GLU A 240 -17.95 12.25 -11.62
N SER A 241 -16.77 11.81 -11.18
CA SER A 241 -16.49 11.54 -9.77
C SER A 241 -16.15 12.87 -9.07
N PRO A 242 -16.89 13.27 -8.03
CA PRO A 242 -16.80 14.61 -7.43
C PRO A 242 -15.62 14.77 -6.46
N TRP A 243 -14.44 14.23 -6.79
CA TRP A 243 -13.26 14.35 -5.95
C TRP A 243 -12.82 15.83 -5.81
N PRO A 244 -12.49 16.29 -4.60
CA PRO A 244 -11.90 17.62 -4.42
C PRO A 244 -10.63 17.79 -5.24
N ARG A 245 -10.47 18.94 -5.93
CA ARG A 245 -9.36 19.22 -6.86
C ARG A 245 -7.95 19.13 -6.23
N THR A 246 -7.86 19.16 -4.91
CA THR A 246 -6.63 18.96 -4.15
C THR A 246 -6.11 17.53 -4.28
N TYR A 247 -6.99 16.56 -4.54
CA TYR A 247 -6.65 15.16 -4.70
C TYR A 247 -6.78 14.75 -6.17
N THR A 248 -5.77 14.03 -6.66
CA THR A 248 -5.75 13.46 -8.01
C THR A 248 -5.35 12.00 -7.91
N ALA A 249 -5.77 11.19 -8.86
CA ALA A 249 -5.51 9.77 -8.86
C ALA A 249 -4.18 9.46 -9.54
N ARG A 250 -3.38 8.57 -8.95
CA ARG A 250 -2.29 7.88 -9.65
C ARG A 250 -2.77 6.53 -10.16
N THR A 251 -2.72 6.34 -11.48
CA THR A 251 -3.15 5.10 -12.15
C THR A 251 -2.09 4.60 -13.11
N LEU A 252 -2.27 3.40 -13.65
CA LEU A 252 -1.52 2.97 -14.81
C LEU A 252 -1.93 3.81 -16.03
N GLY A 253 -1.00 3.99 -16.96
CA GLY A 253 -1.23 4.63 -18.25
C GLY A 253 -2.32 3.92 -19.04
N HIS A 254 -3.07 4.70 -19.81
CA HIS A 254 -4.17 4.20 -20.62
C HIS A 254 -4.35 5.13 -21.83
N PRO A 255 -4.69 4.62 -23.03
CA PRO A 255 -4.86 5.47 -24.23
C PRO A 255 -5.88 6.61 -24.05
N TYR A 256 -6.90 6.38 -23.21
CA TYR A 256 -7.85 7.42 -22.82
C TYR A 256 -7.20 8.58 -22.03
N LEU A 257 -6.19 8.29 -21.20
CA LEU A 257 -5.41 9.32 -20.52
C LEU A 257 -4.60 10.11 -21.55
N ASP A 258 -3.96 9.43 -22.50
CA ASP A 258 -3.15 10.10 -23.53
C ASP A 258 -3.99 11.01 -24.43
N ARG A 259 -5.21 10.59 -24.78
CA ARG A 259 -6.16 11.40 -25.58
C ARG A 259 -6.54 12.73 -24.90
N TRP A 260 -6.68 12.70 -23.57
CA TRP A 260 -7.24 13.83 -22.80
C TRP A 260 -6.21 14.56 -21.92
N ARG A 261 -4.95 14.12 -21.93
CA ARG A 261 -3.84 14.77 -21.23
C ARG A 261 -3.72 16.23 -21.68
N GLY A 262 -3.79 17.16 -20.74
CA GLY A 262 -3.72 18.60 -21.03
C GLY A 262 -4.98 19.18 -21.69
N ARG A 263 -6.03 18.35 -21.89
CA ARG A 263 -7.33 18.71 -22.48
C ARG A 263 -8.47 18.41 -21.51
N GLU A 264 -8.20 18.48 -20.21
CA GLU A 264 -9.16 18.17 -19.15
C GLU A 264 -10.40 19.06 -19.19
N ALA A 265 -10.23 20.34 -19.55
CA ALA A 265 -11.32 21.29 -19.69
C ALA A 265 -12.26 20.93 -20.86
N GLU A 266 -11.69 20.46 -21.97
CA GLU A 266 -12.47 19.99 -23.13
C GLU A 266 -13.24 18.72 -22.78
N LEU A 267 -12.59 17.76 -22.11
CA LEU A 267 -13.28 16.55 -21.63
C LEU A 267 -14.43 16.89 -20.68
N ALA A 268 -14.24 17.86 -19.78
CA ALA A 268 -15.29 18.29 -18.86
C ALA A 268 -16.49 18.92 -19.60
N ALA A 269 -16.23 19.58 -20.73
CA ALA A 269 -17.26 20.19 -21.57
C ALA A 269 -17.91 19.22 -22.57
N ASP A 270 -17.43 17.97 -22.67
CA ASP A 270 -17.92 16.96 -23.62
C ASP A 270 -18.70 15.83 -22.90
N PRO A 271 -20.04 15.88 -22.84
CA PRO A 271 -20.85 14.80 -22.27
C PRO A 271 -20.75 13.48 -23.05
N GLY A 272 -20.51 13.55 -24.37
CA GLY A 272 -20.43 12.39 -25.25
C GLY A 272 -19.20 11.54 -24.94
N ALA A 273 -18.02 12.17 -24.86
CA ALA A 273 -16.78 11.50 -24.47
C ALA A 273 -16.87 10.87 -23.07
N ARG A 274 -17.49 11.56 -22.12
CA ARG A 274 -17.70 11.03 -20.76
C ARG A 274 -18.64 9.82 -20.76
N ALA A 275 -19.72 9.85 -21.54
CA ALA A 275 -20.63 8.73 -21.69
C ALA A 275 -19.98 7.53 -22.40
N GLU A 276 -19.16 7.78 -23.43
CA GLU A 276 -18.37 6.76 -24.15
C GLU A 276 -17.44 6.01 -23.19
N TYR A 277 -16.67 6.75 -22.39
CA TYR A 277 -15.79 6.15 -21.38
C TYR A 277 -16.55 5.25 -20.39
N ARG A 278 -17.69 5.73 -19.88
CA ARG A 278 -18.50 4.93 -18.95
C ARG A 278 -19.05 3.66 -19.61
N ALA A 279 -19.49 3.75 -20.86
CA ALA A 279 -19.95 2.59 -21.62
C ALA A 279 -18.82 1.58 -21.84
N ASP A 280 -17.61 2.04 -22.13
CA ASP A 280 -16.44 1.18 -22.31
C ASP A 280 -16.02 0.47 -21.02
N VAL A 281 -16.05 1.18 -19.88
CA VAL A 281 -15.85 0.59 -18.56
C VAL A 281 -16.92 -0.47 -18.27
N ALA A 282 -18.19 -0.16 -18.56
CA ALA A 282 -19.30 -1.09 -18.31
C ALA A 282 -19.26 -2.36 -19.17
N ARG A 283 -18.71 -2.28 -20.39
CA ARG A 283 -18.51 -3.41 -21.30
C ARG A 283 -17.22 -4.20 -21.03
N GLY A 284 -16.35 -3.73 -20.13
CA GLY A 284 -14.98 -4.24 -19.99
C GLY A 284 -14.11 -4.03 -21.23
N ALA A 285 -14.57 -3.20 -22.18
CA ALA A 285 -13.90 -2.89 -23.44
C ALA A 285 -12.76 -1.88 -23.23
N ALA A 286 -12.99 -0.90 -22.34
CA ALA A 286 -11.88 -0.37 -21.57
C ALA A 286 -11.45 -1.52 -20.66
N ARG A 287 -10.42 -2.25 -21.07
CA ARG A 287 -9.59 -3.06 -20.16
C ARG A 287 -9.01 -2.09 -19.15
N CYS A 288 -9.85 -1.67 -18.22
CA CYS A 288 -9.62 -0.46 -17.48
C CYS A 288 -8.52 -0.80 -16.49
N ARG A 289 -7.30 -0.37 -16.81
CA ARG A 289 -6.16 -0.31 -15.88
C ARG A 289 -6.36 0.80 -14.84
N CYS A 290 -7.62 1.16 -14.59
CA CYS A 290 -8.10 2.17 -13.66
C CYS A 290 -8.85 1.48 -12.54
N PHE A 291 -8.48 1.81 -11.32
CA PHE A 291 -8.70 1.07 -10.09
C PHE A 291 -10.14 1.07 -9.53
N ARG A 292 -11.14 1.45 -10.33
CA ARG A 292 -12.55 1.40 -9.92
C ARG A 292 -13.42 1.08 -11.13
N CYS A 293 -13.87 -0.15 -11.32
CA CYS A 293 -14.82 -0.49 -12.39
C CYS A 293 -16.21 -0.79 -11.81
N GLY A 294 -17.13 0.19 -11.91
CA GLY A 294 -18.59 0.01 -11.92
C GLY A 294 -19.34 -0.20 -10.58
N PRO A 295 -20.66 0.09 -10.54
CA PRO A 295 -21.52 -0.25 -9.42
C PRO A 295 -21.75 -1.77 -9.39
N VAL A 296 -21.90 -2.31 -8.17
CA VAL A 296 -22.22 -3.71 -7.90
C VAL A 296 -23.46 -4.12 -8.69
N ARG A 297 -23.29 -4.94 -9.74
CA ARG A 297 -24.42 -5.62 -10.39
C ARG A 297 -24.91 -6.74 -9.46
N PRO A 298 -26.23 -6.89 -9.22
CA PRO A 298 -26.76 -8.09 -8.58
C PRO A 298 -26.51 -9.28 -9.50
N SER A 299 -25.91 -10.34 -8.95
CA SER A 299 -25.63 -11.57 -9.68
C SER A 299 -26.94 -12.18 -10.19
N ILE A 300 -27.12 -12.20 -11.50
CA ILE A 300 -28.08 -13.10 -12.14
C ILE A 300 -27.44 -14.49 -12.09
N SER A 301 -27.99 -15.35 -11.25
CA SER A 301 -27.69 -16.77 -11.21
C SER A 301 -28.05 -17.41 -12.55
N SER A 302 -27.08 -18.04 -13.21
CA SER A 302 -27.36 -19.12 -14.16
C SER A 302 -26.42 -20.30 -13.89
N PRO A 303 -26.93 -21.55 -13.90
CA PRO A 303 -26.26 -22.68 -13.30
C PRO A 303 -25.54 -23.49 -14.38
N MET A 304 -24.21 -23.42 -14.47
CA MET A 304 -23.43 -24.48 -15.12
C MET A 304 -21.94 -24.36 -14.82
N CYS A 305 -21.54 -24.87 -13.67
CA CYS A 305 -20.21 -25.45 -13.46
C CYS A 305 -20.24 -26.38 -12.24
N ARG A 306 -20.88 -27.55 -12.39
CA ARG A 306 -20.61 -28.69 -11.52
C ARG A 306 -19.31 -29.34 -11.97
N ALA A 307 -18.18 -28.91 -11.44
CA ALA A 307 -16.99 -29.73 -11.40
C ALA A 307 -16.98 -30.51 -10.08
N ARG A 308 -17.04 -31.84 -10.22
CA ARG A 308 -17.05 -32.83 -9.14
C ARG A 308 -15.88 -32.60 -8.18
N ARG A 309 -16.17 -32.40 -6.88
CA ARG A 309 -15.21 -32.68 -5.80
C ARG A 309 -15.67 -33.95 -5.08
N THR A 310 -15.13 -35.08 -5.51
CA THR A 310 -15.10 -36.32 -4.73
C THR A 310 -13.65 -36.77 -4.64
N SER A 311 -13.04 -36.58 -3.46
CA SER A 311 -12.26 -37.63 -2.80
C SER A 311 -11.70 -37.09 -1.49
N SER A 312 -12.12 -37.75 -0.42
CA SER A 312 -11.61 -37.65 0.93
C SER A 312 -10.14 -38.09 0.98
N ALA A 313 -9.23 -37.19 1.32
CA ALA A 313 -7.88 -37.55 1.75
C ALA A 313 -7.85 -37.65 3.29
N ARG A 314 -7.91 -38.88 3.76
CA ARG A 314 -7.85 -39.32 5.15
C ARG A 314 -6.41 -39.16 5.68
N TRP A 315 -6.21 -38.32 6.69
CA TRP A 315 -4.93 -38.19 7.41
C TRP A 315 -4.69 -39.42 8.31
N PRO A 316 -3.48 -40.03 8.32
CA PRO A 316 -3.18 -41.12 9.23
C PRO A 316 -2.84 -40.60 10.63
N ARG A 317 -3.61 -41.07 11.63
CA ARG A 317 -3.33 -40.95 13.05
C ARG A 317 -2.07 -41.76 13.41
N ARG A 318 -1.01 -41.10 13.90
CA ARG A 318 0.08 -41.81 14.60
C ARG A 318 -0.37 -42.15 16.02
N ARG A 319 -0.41 -43.46 16.32
CA ARG A 319 -0.63 -44.02 17.66
C ARG A 319 0.68 -43.96 18.47
N LYS A 320 0.55 -43.59 19.74
CA LYS A 320 1.53 -43.81 20.82
C LYS A 320 1.69 -45.32 21.09
N LYS A 321 2.88 -45.74 21.53
CA LYS A 321 3.06 -46.76 22.58
C LYS A 321 4.39 -46.55 23.34
N PRO A 322 4.51 -47.05 24.59
CA PRO A 322 5.34 -46.45 25.64
C PRO A 322 6.45 -47.37 26.20
N SER A 323 7.36 -46.79 26.97
CA SER A 323 8.11 -47.34 28.14
C SER A 323 9.35 -46.46 28.35
N ALA A 324 10.04 -46.38 29.48
CA ALA A 324 9.80 -46.54 30.91
C ALA A 324 11.15 -46.09 31.54
N GLY A 325 11.15 -45.53 32.76
CA GLY A 325 12.33 -45.59 33.63
C GLY A 325 12.96 -44.29 34.10
N ARG A 326 12.56 -43.89 35.32
CA ARG A 326 13.38 -43.54 36.52
C ARG A 326 14.52 -42.50 36.42
N GLY A 327 14.51 -41.59 37.40
CA GLY A 327 15.73 -41.10 38.08
C GLY A 327 15.84 -39.57 38.17
N GLY A 328 15.63 -39.02 39.37
CA GLY A 328 16.00 -37.65 39.72
C GLY A 328 17.50 -37.52 40.08
N PRO A 329 17.92 -36.47 40.80
CA PRO A 329 18.61 -35.33 40.22
C PRO A 329 20.06 -35.17 40.73
N ALA A 330 20.86 -34.35 40.05
CA ALA A 330 22.09 -33.80 40.62
C ALA A 330 22.50 -32.46 39.96
N SER A 331 22.73 -31.49 40.85
CA SER A 331 23.41 -30.21 40.69
C SER A 331 24.85 -30.33 40.19
N THR A 332 25.38 -29.29 39.53
CA THR A 332 26.55 -28.49 39.98
C THR A 332 26.97 -27.48 38.90
N ASP A 333 27.10 -26.23 39.37
CA ASP A 333 28.20 -25.28 39.16
C ASP A 333 28.81 -25.05 37.77
N GLY A 334 28.67 -23.78 37.35
CA GLY A 334 29.82 -22.86 37.31
C GLY A 334 30.78 -22.97 36.11
N ALA A 335 30.69 -22.00 35.20
CA ALA A 335 31.83 -21.23 34.69
C ALA A 335 31.38 -20.22 33.62
N GLU A 336 31.57 -18.92 33.88
CA GLU A 336 31.71 -17.91 32.83
C GLU A 336 33.02 -18.15 32.04
N PRO A 337 33.06 -17.72 30.77
CA PRO A 337 34.18 -16.89 30.36
C PRO A 337 33.77 -15.59 29.67
N ARG A 338 34.52 -14.54 30.00
CA ARG A 338 34.50 -13.17 29.48
C ARG A 338 35.09 -13.05 28.04
N PRO A 339 34.97 -11.89 27.37
CA PRO A 339 34.47 -11.79 26.01
C PRO A 339 35.56 -11.89 24.92
N GLY A 340 35.23 -12.59 23.84
CA GLY A 340 35.97 -12.57 22.58
C GLY A 340 35.30 -11.64 21.56
N VAL A 341 36.12 -10.79 20.92
CA VAL A 341 35.75 -9.90 19.80
C VAL A 341 35.26 -10.74 18.61
N PRO A 342 34.09 -10.46 17.99
CA PRO A 342 33.73 -11.07 16.71
C PRO A 342 34.23 -10.21 15.54
N GLY A 343 35.08 -10.81 14.70
CA GLY A 343 35.37 -10.35 13.34
C GLY A 343 34.17 -10.54 12.38
N PRO A 344 34.29 -10.08 11.12
CA PRO A 344 33.15 -9.92 10.23
C PRO A 344 32.69 -11.27 9.68
N GLY A 345 31.44 -11.64 9.97
CA GLY A 345 30.85 -12.88 9.50
C GLY A 345 29.33 -12.85 9.61
N PHE A 346 28.68 -12.11 8.72
CA PHE A 346 27.23 -12.20 8.53
C PHE A 346 26.87 -12.09 7.04
N ALA A 347 27.22 -13.14 6.31
CA ALA A 347 26.56 -13.57 5.09
C ALA A 347 26.56 -15.10 5.13
N ASP A 348 25.54 -15.73 4.55
CA ASP A 348 25.33 -17.19 4.47
C ASP A 348 24.65 -17.85 5.67
N ARG A 349 23.33 -17.61 5.79
CA ARG A 349 22.38 -18.70 6.08
C ARG A 349 20.93 -18.37 5.72
N TRP A 350 20.62 -18.26 4.42
CA TRP A 350 19.24 -18.30 3.90
C TRP A 350 19.20 -18.94 2.51
N GLN A 351 19.70 -20.16 2.39
CA GLN A 351 19.40 -21.07 1.29
C GLN A 351 19.34 -22.48 1.86
N ASP A 352 18.13 -22.98 2.09
CA ASP A 352 17.77 -24.39 1.92
C ASP A 352 16.32 -24.59 2.34
N THR A 353 15.42 -24.39 1.37
CA THR A 353 14.21 -25.21 1.15
C THR A 353 13.49 -24.68 -0.09
N CYS A 354 13.94 -25.09 -1.27
CA CYS A 354 13.04 -25.20 -2.42
C CYS A 354 13.54 -26.36 -3.29
N GLY A 355 12.68 -27.37 -3.39
CA GLY A 355 12.97 -28.65 -4.01
C GLY A 355 13.36 -28.53 -5.47
N ARG A 356 14.28 -29.43 -5.85
CA ARG A 356 14.61 -29.81 -7.21
C ARG A 356 13.34 -30.31 -7.91
N GLY A 357 13.03 -29.75 -9.06
CA GLY A 357 11.97 -30.23 -9.94
C GLY A 357 11.76 -29.27 -11.08
N GLU A 358 12.27 -29.64 -12.26
CA GLU A 358 11.84 -29.11 -13.57
C GLU A 358 12.26 -27.68 -13.94
N CYS A 359 13.52 -27.53 -14.35
CA CYS A 359 13.91 -26.47 -15.29
C CYS A 359 15.00 -26.98 -16.25
N ARG A 360 14.61 -27.85 -17.18
CA ARG A 360 15.39 -28.20 -18.38
C ARG A 360 14.51 -27.95 -19.60
N GLN A 361 14.47 -26.70 -20.07
CA GLN A 361 14.13 -26.31 -21.45
C GLN A 361 14.22 -24.78 -21.57
N ALA A 362 15.43 -24.22 -21.53
CA ALA A 362 15.71 -22.84 -21.95
C ALA A 362 17.21 -22.58 -22.17
N ARG A 363 17.96 -23.58 -22.67
CA ARG A 363 19.39 -23.39 -23.04
C ARG A 363 19.69 -24.06 -24.38
N THR A 364 19.09 -23.55 -25.45
CA THR A 364 19.55 -23.72 -26.84
C THR A 364 18.88 -22.68 -27.72
N ALA A 365 19.36 -21.43 -27.67
CA ALA A 365 19.13 -20.42 -28.71
C ALA A 365 20.08 -19.23 -28.49
N ARG A 366 21.40 -19.49 -28.52
CA ARG A 366 22.41 -18.43 -28.64
C ARG A 366 23.66 -19.02 -29.30
N ALA A 367 23.61 -19.17 -30.61
CA ALA A 367 24.76 -19.32 -31.50
C ALA A 367 24.30 -19.07 -32.95
N ALA A 368 25.15 -18.38 -33.71
CA ALA A 368 24.95 -17.85 -35.08
C ALA A 368 24.13 -16.54 -35.14
N GLY A 369 24.66 -15.39 -35.56
CA GLY A 369 25.97 -15.09 -36.15
C GLY A 369 26.27 -13.59 -36.05
N ALA A 370 27.56 -13.28 -36.01
CA ALA A 370 28.11 -11.94 -36.09
C ALA A 370 28.42 -11.60 -37.55
N ALA A 371 28.09 -10.38 -37.99
CA ALA A 371 28.86 -9.62 -38.97
C ALA A 371 28.32 -8.18 -39.07
N GLY A 372 29.20 -7.17 -38.97
CA GLY A 372 28.99 -5.82 -39.49
C GLY A 372 28.94 -4.68 -38.48
N SER A 373 30.10 -4.06 -38.18
CA SER A 373 30.20 -2.68 -37.70
C SER A 373 30.13 -1.70 -38.89
N PRO A 374 29.83 -0.39 -38.70
CA PRO A 374 30.91 0.55 -38.36
C PRO A 374 30.57 1.73 -37.41
N SER A 375 31.66 2.17 -36.76
CA SER A 375 32.08 3.49 -36.25
C SER A 375 31.18 4.37 -35.39
N ALA A 376 31.75 4.71 -34.23
CA ALA A 376 31.39 5.78 -33.31
C ALA A 376 31.89 7.16 -33.77
N ALA A 377 31.07 8.19 -33.55
CA ALA A 377 31.50 9.57 -33.30
C ALA A 377 30.37 10.32 -32.57
N ASP A 378 30.78 11.29 -31.73
CA ASP A 378 30.00 12.36 -31.10
C ASP A 378 29.36 12.11 -29.72
N SER A 379 30.18 12.35 -28.69
CA SER A 379 29.75 12.78 -27.35
C SER A 379 30.60 14.00 -26.94
N PRO A 380 30.03 15.19 -26.69
CA PRO A 380 30.80 16.36 -26.29
C PRO A 380 30.59 16.65 -24.79
N TYR A 381 31.41 16.05 -23.92
CA TYR A 381 31.64 16.56 -22.56
C TYR A 381 33.01 16.10 -22.06
N ALA A 382 34.08 16.78 -22.49
CA ALA A 382 35.36 16.76 -21.77
C ALA A 382 36.31 17.89 -22.24
N ALA A 383 36.78 18.65 -21.25
CA ALA A 383 37.98 19.49 -21.23
C ALA A 383 37.95 20.82 -22.03
N GLY A 384 38.49 21.93 -21.53
CA GLY A 384 39.37 22.06 -20.37
C GLY A 384 39.59 23.51 -19.95
N ASN A 385 40.00 23.63 -18.69
CA ASN A 385 40.44 24.84 -18.04
C ASN A 385 41.98 24.84 -18.04
N ARG A 386 42.64 25.86 -18.61
CA ARG A 386 44.02 26.27 -18.29
C ARG A 386 44.39 27.61 -18.97
N THR A 387 44.29 28.67 -18.18
CA THR A 387 45.19 29.83 -18.04
C THR A 387 46.24 30.12 -19.12
N ARG A 388 46.25 31.37 -19.64
CA ARG A 388 47.44 32.25 -19.59
C ARG A 388 47.10 33.73 -19.85
N THR A 389 47.78 34.55 -19.09
CA THR A 389 47.83 36.02 -18.98
C THR A 389 48.45 36.72 -20.19
N ALA A 390 47.93 37.90 -20.57
CA ALA A 390 48.75 39.09 -20.91
C ALA A 390 47.86 40.33 -21.06
N ALA A 391 48.35 41.44 -20.48
CA ALA A 391 47.70 42.74 -20.35
C ALA A 391 47.71 43.58 -21.65
N ARG A 392 46.77 44.53 -21.76
CA ARG A 392 47.07 45.90 -22.23
C ARG A 392 45.97 46.89 -21.83
N HIS A 393 46.44 48.08 -21.50
CA HIS A 393 45.75 49.22 -20.94
C HIS A 393 44.67 49.85 -21.83
N GLY A 394 43.73 50.54 -21.18
CA GLY A 394 43.58 51.98 -21.44
C GLY A 394 42.15 52.50 -21.54
N ARG A 395 41.79 53.36 -20.57
CA ARG A 395 40.82 54.48 -20.63
C ARG A 395 39.36 54.07 -20.90
N GLY A 396 38.37 54.37 -20.06
CA GLY A 396 38.09 55.63 -19.37
C GLY A 396 36.64 55.97 -19.72
N GLY A 397 35.77 56.18 -18.73
CA GLY A 397 34.38 56.54 -18.99
C GLY A 397 33.46 56.33 -17.79
N LYS A 398 33.23 57.42 -17.05
CA LYS A 398 32.21 57.56 -16.01
C LYS A 398 30.79 57.59 -16.61
N GLY A 399 29.79 57.21 -15.80
CA GLY A 399 28.37 57.54 -15.98
C GLY A 399 27.48 56.32 -15.73
N ALA A 400 27.02 56.05 -14.51
CA ALA A 400 25.87 56.67 -13.83
C ALA A 400 24.51 56.45 -14.54
N ILE A 401 23.70 55.58 -13.93
CA ILE A 401 22.24 55.70 -13.69
C ILE A 401 21.33 55.90 -14.92
N ARG A 402 20.61 54.83 -15.30
CA ARG A 402 19.16 54.70 -15.08
C ARG A 402 18.70 53.26 -15.26
#